data_AF-A0A2P6RFP8-F1
#
_entry.id   AF-A0A2P6RFP8-F1
#
_cell.length_a   1.000
_cell.length_b   1.000
_cell.length_c   1.000
_cell.angle_alpha   90.00
_cell.angle_beta   90.00
_cell.angle_gamma   90.00
#
_symmetry.space_group_name_H-M   'P 1'
#
loop_
_entity.id
_entity.type
_entity.pdbx_description
1 polymer ?
#
loop_
_entity_poly.entity_id
_entity_poly.type
_entity_poly.pdbx_seq_one_letter_code
_entity_poly.pdbx_strand_id
1 'polypeptide(L)' 'MAYGQTGTGKIYTLGRLGCDDALERGIMVRALEDIILSTAPESDTVEVSYLQVIW' A
#
# COMPACT_ATOMS: atom_id res chain seq x y z
N MET A 1 -5.04 6.65 6.79
CA MET A 1 -5.74 7.51 5.81
C MET A 1 -4.83 8.67 5.42
N ALA A 2 -4.77 9.05 4.14
CA ALA A 2 -4.07 10.26 3.72
C ALA A 2 -5.10 11.35 3.39
N TYR A 3 -5.02 12.49 4.09
CA TYR A 3 -5.92 13.63 3.91
C TYR A 3 -5.12 14.88 3.52
N GLY A 4 -5.72 15.75 2.70
CA GLY A 4 -5.08 16.95 2.18
C GLY A 4 -5.69 17.41 0.86
N GLN A 5 -5.34 18.61 0.39
CA GLN A 5 -5.79 19.14 -0.90
C GLN A 5 -5.28 18.30 -2.08
N THR A 6 -5.87 18.47 -3.27
CA THR A 6 -5.33 17.84 -4.48
C THR A 6 -3.93 18.39 -4.76
N GLY A 7 -2.99 17.50 -5.11
CA GLY A 7 -1.58 17.85 -5.32
C GLY A 7 -0.67 17.71 -4.11
N THR A 8 -1.15 17.46 -2.89
CA THR A 8 -0.28 17.26 -1.70
C THR A 8 0.25 15.83 -1.53
N GLY A 9 0.34 15.05 -2.62
CA GLY A 9 1.02 13.77 -2.57
C GLY A 9 0.32 12.65 -1.79
N LYS A 10 -1.00 12.73 -1.55
CA LYS A 10 -1.74 11.65 -0.85
C LYS A 10 -1.49 10.25 -1.46
N ILE A 11 -1.51 10.15 -2.79
CA ILE A 11 -1.26 8.90 -3.52
C ILE A 11 0.21 8.48 -3.42
N TYR A 12 1.12 9.45 -3.41
CA TYR A 12 2.55 9.23 -3.24
C TYR A 12 2.86 8.62 -1.87
N THR A 13 2.26 9.15 -0.79
CA THR A 13 2.44 8.61 0.57
C THR A 13 1.81 7.23 0.73
N LEU A 14 0.66 6.96 0.10
CA LEU A 14 -0.07 5.70 0.30
C LEU A 14 0.46 4.56 -0.58
N GLY A 15 0.55 4.76 -1.89
CA GLY A 15 0.59 3.67 -2.87
C GLY A 15 1.80 3.66 -3.79
N ARG A 16 2.84 4.46 -3.53
CA ARG A 16 4.05 4.45 -4.37
C ARG A 16 4.72 3.08 -4.29
N LEU A 17 4.96 2.44 -5.44
CA LEU A 17 5.54 1.09 -5.50
C LEU A 17 7.06 1.07 -5.29
N GLY A 18 7.72 2.23 -5.37
CA GLY A 18 9.19 2.34 -5.21
C GLY A 18 9.92 1.57 -6.30
N CYS A 19 9.79 2.00 -7.56
CA CYS A 19 10.36 1.33 -8.74
C CYS A 19 11.90 1.30 -8.72
N ASP A 20 12.52 2.31 -8.12
CA ASP A 20 13.98 2.49 -8.04
C ASP A 20 14.51 2.21 -6.62
N ASP A 21 13.81 2.72 -5.61
CA ASP A 21 14.20 2.60 -4.20
C ASP A 21 13.08 2.04 -3.32
N ALA A 22 13.43 1.05 -2.49
CA ALA A 22 12.54 0.50 -1.46
C ALA A 22 12.15 1.56 -0.40
N LEU A 23 12.96 2.62 -0.23
CA LEU A 23 12.68 3.74 0.66
C LEU A 23 11.53 4.63 0.17
N GLU A 24 11.26 4.62 -1.13
CA GLU A 24 10.17 5.40 -1.73
C GLU A 24 8.83 4.66 -1.73
N ARG A 25 8.79 3.45 -1.18
CA ARG A 25 7.55 2.68 -1.07
C ARG A 25 6.57 3.36 -0.13
N GLY A 26 5.35 3.54 -0.62
CA GLY A 26 4.23 4.06 0.14
C GLY A 26 3.83 3.13 1.28
N ILE A 27 3.14 3.68 2.27
CA ILE A 27 2.78 2.98 3.51
C ILE A 27 1.93 1.73 3.24
N MET A 28 1.05 1.75 2.23
CA MET A 28 0.22 0.61 1.86
C MET A 28 1.05 -0.57 1.34
N VAL A 29 2.07 -0.28 0.52
CA VAL A 29 2.97 -1.29 -0.05
C VAL A 29 3.80 -1.93 1.06
N ARG A 30 4.39 -1.11 1.93
CA ARG A 30 5.20 -1.61 3.06
C ARG A 30 4.39 -2.46 4.02
N ALA A 31 3.14 -2.06 4.31
CA ALA A 31 2.25 -2.84 5.17
C ALA A 31 1.86 -4.18 4.53
N LEU A 32 1.60 -4.20 3.22
CA LEU A 32 1.27 -5.44 2.52
C LEU A 32 2.47 -6.39 2.49
N GLU A 33 3.68 -5.88 2.27
CA GLU A 33 4.90 -6.70 2.32
C GLU A 33 5.14 -7.29 3.71
N ASP A 34 4.94 -6.49 4.77
CA ASP A 34 5.05 -6.97 6.16
C ASP A 34 4.05 -8.10 6.46
N ILE A 35 2.80 -7.95 6.00
CA ILE A 35 1.76 -8.98 6.14
C ILE A 35 2.18 -10.27 5.40
N ILE A 36 2.61 -10.16 4.14
CA ILE A 36 3.02 -11.33 3.34
C ILE A 36 4.22 -12.04 3.97
N LEU A 37 5.20 -11.30 4.51
CA LEU A 37 6.34 -11.88 5.21
C LEU A 37 5.96 -12.57 6.53
N SER A 38 4.90 -12.10 7.19
CA SER A 38 4.39 -12.68 8.42
C SER A 38 3.53 -13.94 8.21
N THR A 39 3.03 -14.16 6.99
CA THR A 39 2.13 -15.27 6.65
C THR A 39 2.90 -16.51 6.20
N ALA A 40 2.42 -17.70 6.58
CA ALA A 40 2.95 -18.96 6.08
C ALA A 40 2.27 -19.31 4.74
N PRO A 41 3.00 -19.34 3.61
CA PRO A 41 2.41 -19.49 2.27
C PRO A 41 1.69 -20.82 2.04
N GLU A 42 1.93 -21.80 2.91
CA GLU A 42 1.36 -23.15 2.86
C GLU A 42 0.08 -23.32 3.68
N SER A 43 -0.31 -22.33 4.49
CA SER A 43 -1.48 -22.44 5.39
C SER A 43 -2.35 -21.19 5.44
N ASP A 44 -1.78 -20.01 5.20
CA ASP A 44 -2.51 -18.74 5.27
C ASP A 44 -2.97 -18.29 3.88
N THR A 45 -4.16 -17.70 3.82
CA THR A 45 -4.70 -17.07 2.61
C THR A 45 -4.90 -15.58 2.86
N VAL A 46 -4.35 -14.74 1.98
CA VAL A 46 -4.48 -13.28 2.06
C VAL A 46 -5.38 -12.79 0.94
N GLU A 47 -6.51 -12.19 1.30
CA GLU A 47 -7.43 -11.56 0.34
C GLU A 47 -7.29 -10.04 0.37
N VAL A 48 -7.16 -9.42 -0.81
CA VAL A 48 -7.02 -7.97 -0.96
C VAL A 48 -8.17 -7.43 -1.80
N SER A 49 -8.87 -6.43 -1.29
CA SER A 49 -9.94 -5.73 -1.99
C SER A 49 -9.62 -4.24 -2.12
N TYR A 50 -9.81 -3.67 -3.31
CA TYR A 50 -9.64 -2.25 -3.58
C TYR A 50 -10.96 -1.65 -4.07
N LEU A 51 -11.46 -0.63 -3.37
CA LEU A 51 -12.67 0.09 -3.72
C LEU A 51 -12.36 1.58 -3.84
N GLN A 52 -12.77 2.17 -4.97
CA GLN A 52 -12.74 3.61 -5.17
C GLN A 52 -14.16 4.15 -5.24
N VAL A 53 -14.51 5.05 -4.33
CA VAL A 53 -15.77 5.77 -4.35
C VAL A 53 -15.56 7.10 -5.05
N ILE A 54 -16.15 7.26 -6.22
CA ILE A 54 -16.24 8.53 -6.94
C ILE A 54 -17.55 9.22 -6.56
N TRP A 55 -17.46 10.51 -6.23
CA TRP A 55 -18.61 11.40 -6.01
C TRP A 55 -18.94 12.16 -7.29
#